data_AF-A0A1Q3A6H6-F1
#
_entry.id   AF-A0A1Q3A6H6-F1
#
_cell.length_a   1.000
_cell.length_b   1.000
_cell.length_c   1.000
_cell.angle_alpha   90.00
_cell.angle_beta   90.00
_cell.angle_gamma   90.00
#
_symmetry.space_group_name_H-M   'P 1'
#
loop_
_entity.id
_entity.type
_entity.pdbx_description
1 polymer ?
#
loop_
_entity_poly.entity_id
_entity_poly.type
_entity_poly.pdbx_seq_one_letter_code
_entity_poly.pdbx_strand_id
1 'polypeptide(L)'
;HDKLVHFLAFCIESWLFCRLIVNRVIKFPLGRLFNVDNDNEYGTDYAEQNYRCLKVSKFTLALVVCISAAITSEFLQRQLSGGRRTFDPLDMVYNVLGSLLGIAIAYKHE
;
A
#
# COMPACT_ATOMS: atom_id res chain seq x y z
N HIS A 1 15.88 11.98 18.67
CA HIS A 1 16.58 11.28 17.57
C HIS A 1 15.77 10.09 17.02
N ASP A 2 15.05 9.31 17.85
CA ASP A 2 14.26 8.14 17.40
C ASP A 2 13.25 8.45 16.27
N LYS A 3 12.47 9.51 16.43
CA LYS A 3 11.47 9.98 15.43
C LYS A 3 12.06 10.26 14.05
N LEU A 4 13.28 10.76 14.00
CA LEU A 4 13.98 11.07 12.75
C LEU A 4 14.47 9.78 12.07
N VAL A 5 14.83 8.76 12.85
CA VAL A 5 15.16 7.43 12.32
C VAL A 5 13.92 6.79 11.70
N HIS A 6 12.79 6.82 12.40
CA HIS A 6 11.49 6.37 11.90
C HIS A 6 11.10 7.05 10.58
N PHE A 7 11.21 8.37 10.54
CA PHE A 7 10.98 9.15 9.32
C PHE A 7 11.89 8.72 8.16
N LEU A 8 13.21 8.65 8.39
CA LEU A 8 14.17 8.30 7.35
C LEU A 8 14.00 6.86 6.86
N ALA A 9 13.73 5.92 7.78
CA ALA A 9 13.48 4.52 7.45
C ALA A 9 12.30 4.40 6.48
N PHE A 10 11.13 4.91 6.86
CA PHE A 10 9.95 4.87 5.99
C PHE A 10 10.11 5.67 4.70
N CYS A 11 10.89 6.75 4.71
CA CYS A 11 11.24 7.49 3.49
C CYS A 11 12.05 6.65 2.52
N ILE A 12 13.10 5.96 2.99
CA ILE A 12 13.94 5.12 2.14
C ILE A 12 13.16 3.88 1.69
N GLU A 13 12.42 3.23 2.58
CA GLU A 13 11.63 2.03 2.27
C GLU A 13 10.56 2.30 1.21
N SER A 14 9.79 3.39 1.36
CA SER A 14 8.75 3.74 0.39
C SER A 14 9.32 4.16 -0.98
N TRP A 15 10.47 4.84 -0.99
CA TRP A 15 11.22 5.15 -2.21
C TRP A 15 11.70 3.87 -2.92
N LEU A 16 12.32 2.94 -2.18
CA LEU A 16 12.78 1.65 -2.71
C LEU A 16 11.61 0.80 -3.20
N PHE A 17 10.49 0.78 -2.48
CA PHE A 17 9.28 0.06 -2.89
C PHE A 17 8.77 0.55 -4.25
N CYS A 18 8.73 1.87 -4.47
CA CYS A 18 8.35 2.44 -5.77
C CYS A 18 9.32 2.07 -6.91
N ARG A 19 10.61 1.91 -6.60
CA ARG A 19 11.66 1.48 -7.54
C ARG A 19 11.59 0.00 -7.88
N LEU A 20 11.16 -0.83 -6.93
CA LEU A 20 11.01 -2.28 -7.13
C LEU A 20 9.88 -2.59 -8.12
N ILE A 21 8.84 -1.78 -8.14
CA ILE A 21 7.74 -1.92 -9.09
C ILE A 21 8.16 -1.38 -10.48
N VAL A 22 8.51 -2.29 -11.37
CA VAL A 22 8.92 -1.99 -12.76
C VAL A 22 7.77 -1.41 -13.58
N ASN A 23 6.55 -1.94 -13.42
CA ASN A 23 5.41 -1.54 -14.25
C ASN A 23 4.71 -0.29 -13.69
N ARG A 24 4.53 0.73 -14.53
CA ARG A 24 3.82 1.96 -14.15
C ARG A 24 2.34 1.72 -13.80
N VAL A 25 1.73 0.73 -14.44
CA VAL A 25 0.32 0.34 -14.23
C VAL A 25 0.26 -1.15 -13.91
N ILE A 26 -0.36 -1.49 -12.80
CA ILE A 26 -0.61 -2.86 -12.37
C ILE A 26 -2.08 -3.19 -12.66
N LYS A 27 -2.32 -4.34 -13.31
CA LYS A 27 -3.65 -4.82 -13.64
C LYS A 27 -4.03 -5.91 -12.64
N PHE A 28 -5.08 -5.69 -11.85
CA PHE A 28 -5.60 -6.70 -10.94
C PHE A 28 -6.86 -7.35 -11.53
N PRO A 29 -6.93 -8.69 -11.58
CA PRO A 29 -8.16 -9.40 -11.93
C PRO A 29 -9.13 -9.31 -10.75
N LEU A 30 -10.14 -8.42 -10.83
CA LEU A 30 -11.09 -8.20 -9.74
C LEU A 30 -12.11 -9.35 -9.58
N GLY A 31 -12.24 -10.21 -10.60
CA GLY A 31 -13.28 -11.24 -10.67
C GLY A 31 -13.15 -12.41 -9.69
N ARG A 32 -12.12 -12.46 -8.83
CA ARG A 32 -11.92 -13.57 -7.87
C ARG A 32 -12.07 -13.21 -6.40
N LEU A 33 -12.06 -11.91 -6.06
CA LEU A 33 -12.10 -11.41 -4.67
C LEU A 33 -13.50 -10.94 -4.25
N PHE A 34 -14.32 -10.53 -5.22
CA PHE A 34 -15.73 -10.18 -5.01
C PHE A 34 -16.60 -11.22 -5.71
N ASN A 35 -16.59 -12.46 -5.22
CA ASN A 35 -17.65 -13.41 -5.56
C ASN A 35 -18.89 -13.00 -4.75
N VAL A 36 -19.48 -11.87 -5.16
CA VAL A 36 -20.85 -11.52 -4.78
C VAL A 36 -21.69 -12.33 -5.74
N ASP A 37 -22.09 -13.53 -5.29
CA ASP A 37 -23.09 -14.36 -5.95
C ASP A 37 -24.36 -13.52 -6.05
N ASN A 38 -24.53 -12.87 -7.20
CA ASN A 38 -25.80 -12.33 -7.63
C ASN A 38 -26.26 -13.26 -8.73
N ASP A 39 -26.99 -14.30 -8.31
CA ASP A 39 -27.77 -15.15 -9.19
C ASP A 39 -28.78 -14.28 -9.93
N ASN A 40 -28.43 -13.82 -11.12
CA ASN A 40 -29.36 -13.29 -12.09
C ASN A 40 -29.02 -13.92 -13.45
N GLU A 41 -29.63 -15.08 -13.62
CA GLU A 41 -30.04 -15.69 -14.88
C GLU A 41 -30.50 -14.62 -15.90
N TYR A 42 -29.71 -14.39 -16.96
CA TYR A 42 -30.14 -14.12 -18.35
C TYR A 42 -28.90 -13.83 -19.23
N GLY A 43 -28.72 -14.59 -20.31
CA GLY A 43 -27.94 -14.15 -21.47
C GLY A 43 -26.59 -14.84 -21.71
N THR A 44 -26.64 -16.04 -22.28
CA THR A 44 -25.57 -16.60 -23.12
C THR A 44 -25.44 -15.77 -24.42
N ASP A 45 -24.37 -14.97 -24.59
CA ASP A 45 -23.71 -14.75 -25.92
C ASP A 45 -22.47 -13.83 -25.98
N TYR A 46 -21.83 -13.42 -24.87
CA TYR A 46 -20.59 -12.61 -24.90
C TYR A 46 -19.52 -13.10 -23.92
N ALA A 47 -19.19 -14.40 -23.97
CA ALA A 47 -18.18 -15.04 -23.12
C ALA A 47 -16.72 -14.64 -23.45
N GLU A 48 -16.49 -13.46 -24.02
CA GLU A 48 -15.18 -12.95 -24.39
C GLU A 48 -15.02 -11.50 -23.84
N GLN A 49 -13.93 -11.25 -23.12
CA GLN A 49 -13.35 -9.92 -22.86
C GLN A 49 -13.89 -8.99 -21.76
N ASN A 50 -14.74 -9.40 -20.81
CA ASN A 50 -15.06 -8.57 -19.64
C ASN A 50 -14.42 -9.05 -18.32
N TYR A 51 -13.17 -9.52 -18.38
CA TYR A 51 -12.33 -9.49 -17.17
C TYR A 51 -12.09 -8.02 -16.81
N ARG A 52 -12.95 -7.45 -15.96
CA ARG A 52 -12.78 -6.12 -15.36
C ARG A 52 -11.43 -6.06 -14.66
N CYS A 53 -10.41 -5.61 -15.39
CA CYS A 53 -9.06 -5.40 -14.87
C CYS A 53 -9.00 -4.03 -14.22
N LEU A 54 -8.85 -3.99 -12.90
CA LEU A 54 -8.59 -2.73 -12.20
C LEU A 54 -7.15 -2.31 -12.54
N LYS A 55 -7.01 -1.22 -13.28
CA LYS A 55 -5.72 -0.59 -13.57
C LYS A 55 -5.38 0.37 -12.43
N VAL A 56 -4.36 0.06 -11.66
CA VAL A 56 -3.89 0.89 -10.55
C VAL A 56 -2.48 1.40 -10.88
N SER A 57 -2.24 2.71 -10.76
CA SER A 57 -0.89 3.24 -10.88
C SER A 57 -0.02 2.76 -9.74
N LYS A 58 1.25 2.48 -10.02
CA LYS A 58 2.18 1.99 -8.98
C LYS A 58 2.31 2.94 -7.78
N PHE A 59 2.16 4.25 -7.99
CA PHE A 59 2.19 5.24 -6.89
C PHE A 59 0.96 5.17 -5.99
N THR A 60 -0.21 4.83 -6.55
CA THR A 60 -1.42 4.58 -5.76
C THR A 60 -1.26 3.31 -4.94
N LEU A 61 -0.69 2.26 -5.53
CA LEU A 61 -0.38 1.04 -4.80
C LEU A 61 0.64 1.32 -3.68
N ALA A 62 1.70 2.07 -3.98
CA ALA A 62 2.71 2.46 -2.99
C ALA A 62 2.12 3.30 -1.86
N LEU A 63 1.24 4.25 -2.15
CA LEU A 63 0.53 5.03 -1.12
C LEU A 63 -0.27 4.11 -0.19
N VAL A 64 -1.08 3.21 -0.75
CA VAL A 64 -1.90 2.30 0.06
C VAL A 64 -1.03 1.38 0.92
N VAL A 65 0.00 0.77 0.34
CA VAL A 65 0.88 -0.18 1.04
C VAL A 65 1.73 0.54 2.10
N CYS A 66 2.39 1.64 1.76
CA CYS A 66 3.29 2.31 2.70
C CYS A 66 2.53 3.02 3.83
N ILE A 67 1.36 3.61 3.57
CA ILE A 67 0.55 4.23 4.65
C ILE A 67 -0.03 3.15 5.57
N SER A 68 -0.55 2.05 5.02
CA SER A 68 -1.03 0.95 5.86
C SER A 68 0.11 0.33 6.68
N ALA A 69 1.30 0.16 6.11
CA ALA A 69 2.49 -0.26 6.84
C ALA A 69 2.91 0.74 7.92
N ALA A 70 2.88 2.04 7.65
CA ALA A 70 3.22 3.08 8.62
C ALA A 70 2.30 3.04 9.85
N ILE A 71 0.99 2.87 9.64
CA ILE A 71 0.00 2.76 10.72
C ILE A 71 0.12 1.43 11.47
N THR A 72 0.21 0.32 10.72
CA THR A 72 0.23 -1.03 11.32
C THR A 72 1.55 -1.35 12.01
N SER A 73 2.66 -0.74 11.61
CA SER A 73 3.98 -0.97 12.22
C SER A 73 4.00 -0.69 13.72
N GLU A 74 3.36 0.38 14.19
CA GLU A 74 3.29 0.71 15.62
C GLU A 74 2.40 -0.25 16.39
N PHE A 75 1.28 -0.67 15.78
CA PHE A 75 0.42 -1.69 16.36
C PHE A 75 1.15 -3.04 16.48
N LEU A 76 1.87 -3.43 15.43
CA LEU A 76 2.65 -4.67 15.40
C LEU A 76 3.77 -4.65 16.44
N GLN A 77 4.51 -3.55 16.54
CA GLN A 77 5.58 -3.39 17.54
C GLN A 77 5.05 -3.50 18.97
N ARG A 78 3.90 -2.88 19.27
CA ARG A 78 3.25 -3.01 20.58
C ARG A 78 2.87 -4.47 20.88
N GLN A 79 2.24 -5.15 19.94
CA GLN A 79 1.80 -6.54 20.12
C GLN A 79 3.00 -7.50 20.25
N LEU A 80 3.99 -7.38 19.38
CA LEU A 80 5.19 -8.24 19.37
C LEU A 80 6.11 -8.00 20.58
N SER A 81 6.11 -6.79 21.14
CA SER A 81 6.86 -6.49 22.37
C SER A 81 6.19 -7.02 23.64
N GLY A 82 5.02 -7.66 23.54
CA GLY A 82 4.25 -8.10 24.70
C GLY A 82 3.82 -6.93 25.60
N GLY A 83 3.57 -5.75 25.01
CA GLY A 83 3.19 -4.53 25.74
C GLY A 83 4.36 -3.80 26.41
N ARG A 84 5.62 -4.20 26.18
CA ARG A 84 6.80 -3.48 26.71
C ARG A 84 7.04 -2.15 26.01
N ARG A 85 6.69 -2.03 24.73
CA ARG A 85 6.81 -0.78 23.97
C ARG A 85 5.50 0.01 24.07
N THR A 86 5.59 1.27 24.46
CA THR A 86 4.46 2.20 24.51
C THR A 86 4.06 2.64 23.11
N PHE A 87 2.76 2.69 22.84
CA PHE A 87 2.23 3.23 21.59
C PHE A 87 2.49 4.74 21.52
N ASP A 88 3.32 5.19 20.57
CA ASP A 88 3.57 6.62 20.32
C ASP A 88 2.90 7.07 18.99
N PRO A 89 1.80 7.83 19.05
CA PRO A 89 1.16 8.39 17.86
C PRO A 89 2.11 9.27 17.04
N LEU A 90 3.12 9.89 17.64
CA LEU A 90 4.09 10.69 16.91
C LEU A 90 4.95 9.83 15.99
N ASP A 91 5.34 8.63 16.40
CA ASP A 91 6.14 7.73 15.55
C ASP A 91 5.33 7.31 14.32
N MET A 92 4.03 7.04 14.50
CA MET A 92 3.10 6.81 13.40
C MET A 92 3.05 8.00 12.42
N VAL A 93 2.98 9.24 12.93
CA VAL A 93 2.98 10.45 12.09
C VAL A 93 4.29 10.57 11.30
N TYR A 94 5.44 10.34 11.94
CA TYR A 94 6.74 10.38 11.24
C TYR A 94 6.90 9.27 10.20
N ASN A 95 6.40 8.06 10.47
CA ASN A 95 6.36 6.95 9.50
C ASN A 95 5.51 7.34 8.26
N VAL A 96 4.36 7.97 8.47
CA VAL A 96 3.48 8.45 7.38
C VAL A 96 4.16 9.56 6.58
N LEU A 97 4.72 10.58 7.25
CA LEU A 97 5.40 11.69 6.57
C LEU A 97 6.64 11.21 5.80
N GLY A 98 7.40 10.28 6.37
CA GLY A 98 8.53 9.64 5.70
C GLY A 98 8.07 8.91 4.43
N SER A 99 7.02 8.10 4.54
CA SER A 99 6.43 7.37 3.40
C SER A 99 5.97 8.31 2.27
N LEU A 100 5.30 9.41 2.62
CA LEU A 100 4.85 10.40 1.63
C LEU A 100 6.03 11.06 0.92
N LEU A 101 7.07 11.43 1.66
CA LEU A 101 8.26 12.04 1.07
C LEU A 101 9.00 11.05 0.15
N GLY A 102 9.17 9.79 0.56
CA GLY A 102 9.85 8.79 -0.26
C GLY A 102 9.11 8.49 -1.57
N ILE A 103 7.78 8.41 -1.52
CA ILE A 103 6.94 8.28 -2.72
C ILE A 103 7.05 9.53 -3.61
N ALA A 104 7.03 10.73 -3.03
CA ALA A 104 7.18 11.98 -3.78
C ALA A 104 8.56 12.09 -4.46
N ILE A 105 9.63 11.67 -3.78
CA ILE A 105 10.97 11.58 -4.37
C ILE A 105 10.97 10.60 -5.53
N ALA A 106 10.38 9.41 -5.35
CA ALA A 106 10.29 8.41 -6.42
C ALA A 106 9.53 8.94 -7.63
N TYR A 107 8.41 9.65 -7.41
CA TYR A 107 7.62 10.27 -8.48
C TYR A 107 8.40 11.31 -9.28
N LYS A 108 9.24 12.12 -8.62
CA LYS A 108 10.07 13.12 -9.30
C LYS A 108 11.24 12.50 -10.08
N HIS A 109 11.73 11.34 -9.66
CA HIS A 109 12.92 10.67 -10.21
C HIS A 109 12.62 9.67 -11.34
N GLU A 110 11.41 9.70 -11.88
CA GLU A 110 10.88 8.76 -12.87
C GLU A 110 10.27 9.49 -14.06
#